data_AF-A0AAI9T7D5-F1
#
_entry.id   AF-A0AAI9T7D5-F1
#
_cell.length_a   1.000
_cell.length_b   1.000
_cell.length_c   1.000
_cell.angle_alpha   90.00
_cell.angle_beta   90.00
_cell.angle_gamma   90.00
#
_symmetry.space_group_name_H-M   'P 1'
#
loop_
_entity.id
_entity.type
_entity.pdbx_description
1 polymer ?
#
loop_
_entity_poly.entity_id
_entity_poly.type
_entity_poly.pdbx_seq_one_letter_code
_entity_poly.pdbx_strand_id
1 'polypeptide(L)'
;MCDVGVFSAPKTAYREQVDLLYQGGANAVRLEHFGSLYDRARTAAMTSRNITAGWSKCDGQRDVDGIMVLKSPVKRIAHAAEKAFADHVILHTENGRLLIQNNEKRSRRSRPARKVGMAKVMSYEDIINNLSSLTFRVFGQ
;
A
#
# COMPACT_ATOMS: atom_id res chain seq x y z
N MET A 1 8.85 -7.38 24.62
CA MET A 1 7.38 -7.32 24.78
C MET A 1 6.65 -8.11 23.69
N CYS A 2 6.81 -7.79 22.40
CA CYS A 2 6.07 -8.45 21.31
C CYS A 2 6.28 -9.97 21.23
N ASP A 3 7.50 -10.43 21.51
CA ASP A 3 7.90 -11.85 21.41
C ASP A 3 7.19 -12.78 22.41
N VAL A 4 6.91 -12.25 23.62
CA VAL A 4 6.26 -12.97 24.73
C VAL A 4 4.75 -12.71 24.74
N GLY A 5 4.30 -11.58 24.19
CA GLY A 5 2.89 -11.20 24.09
C GLY A 5 2.21 -11.75 22.84
N VAL A 6 1.89 -10.86 21.90
CA VAL A 6 1.09 -11.15 20.70
C VAL A 6 1.68 -12.28 19.82
N PHE A 7 3.01 -12.41 19.74
CA PHE A 7 3.64 -13.43 18.91
C PHE A 7 3.83 -14.79 19.58
N SER A 8 3.48 -14.93 20.87
CA SER A 8 3.58 -16.22 21.57
C SER A 8 2.67 -17.28 20.95
N ALA A 9 1.40 -16.94 20.72
CA ALA A 9 0.43 -17.88 20.12
C ALA A 9 0.83 -18.29 18.68
N PRO A 10 1.21 -17.37 17.77
CA PRO A 10 1.72 -17.76 16.45
C PRO A 10 2.96 -18.65 16.49
N LYS A 11 3.90 -18.40 17.40
CA LYS A 11 5.08 -19.26 17.57
C LYS A 11 4.72 -20.67 18.05
N THR A 12 3.78 -20.78 18.99
CA THR A 12 3.31 -22.08 19.49
C THR A 12 2.59 -22.87 18.40
N ALA A 13 1.63 -22.23 17.71
CA ALA A 13 0.92 -22.88 16.60
C ALA A 13 1.87 -23.29 15.47
N TYR A 14 2.89 -22.48 15.18
CA TYR A 14 3.90 -22.84 14.19
C TYR A 14 4.72 -24.06 14.60
N ARG A 15 5.15 -24.14 15.88
CA ARG A 15 5.86 -25.31 16.41
C ARG A 15 5.01 -26.58 16.29
N GLU A 16 3.74 -26.51 16.67
CA GLU A 16 2.80 -27.64 16.52
C GLU A 16 2.67 -28.09 15.06
N GLN A 17 2.58 -27.16 14.10
CA GLN A 17 2.51 -27.49 12.68
C GLN A 17 3.80 -28.14 12.17
N VAL A 18 4.96 -27.71 12.67
CA VAL A 18 6.26 -28.31 12.35
C VAL A 18 6.37 -29.72 12.94
N ASP A 19 5.91 -29.93 14.17
CA ASP A 19 5.91 -31.24 14.83
C ASP A 19 5.00 -32.24 14.08
N LEU A 20 3.83 -31.80 13.62
CA LEU A 20 2.94 -32.61 12.78
C LEU A 20 3.60 -32.99 11.44
N LEU A 21 4.36 -32.07 10.84
CA LEU A 21 5.07 -32.35 9.61
C LEU A 21 6.16 -33.42 9.81
N TYR A 22 6.89 -33.34 10.93
CA TYR A 22 7.90 -34.36 11.28
C TYR A 22 7.27 -35.72 11.59
N GLN A 23 6.12 -35.75 12.28
CA GLN A 23 5.36 -36.99 12.51
C GLN A 23 4.86 -37.63 11.20
N GLY A 24 4.62 -36.82 10.16
CA GLY A 24 4.27 -37.27 8.81
C GLY A 24 5.43 -37.81 7.98
N GLY A 25 6.64 -37.93 8.54
CA GLY A 25 7.82 -38.50 7.87
C GLY A 25 8.66 -37.49 7.09
N ALA A 26 8.40 -36.19 7.22
CA ALA A 26 9.32 -35.18 6.70
C ALA A 26 10.57 -35.09 7.59
N ASN A 27 11.74 -34.79 7.01
CA ASN A 27 13.00 -34.64 7.75
C ASN A 27 13.48 -33.18 7.87
N ALA A 28 12.85 -32.24 7.15
CA ALA A 28 13.21 -30.83 7.20
C ALA A 28 12.04 -29.95 6.73
N VAL A 29 11.87 -28.79 7.38
CA VAL A 29 11.00 -27.72 6.89
C VAL A 29 11.73 -26.95 5.79
N ARG A 30 11.47 -27.33 4.54
CA ARG A 30 11.97 -26.59 3.36
C ARG A 30 11.16 -25.32 3.13
N LEU A 31 11.73 -24.38 2.37
CA LEU A 31 11.10 -23.09 2.06
C LEU A 31 9.71 -23.25 1.42
N GLU A 32 9.52 -24.30 0.62
CA GLU A 32 8.25 -24.69 0.00
C GLU A 32 7.13 -24.99 1.01
N HIS A 33 7.47 -25.46 2.22
CA HIS A 33 6.50 -25.75 3.29
C HIS A 33 6.33 -24.58 4.25
N PHE A 34 7.33 -23.69 4.34
CA PHE A 34 7.33 -22.57 5.29
C PHE A 34 6.11 -21.67 5.13
N GLY A 35 5.81 -21.24 3.89
CA GLY A 35 4.68 -20.35 3.61
C GLY A 35 3.34 -20.94 4.06
N SER A 36 3.11 -22.22 3.75
CA SER A 36 1.87 -22.92 4.10
C SER A 36 1.75 -23.17 5.61
N LEU A 37 2.82 -23.62 6.27
CA LEU A 37 2.82 -23.86 7.71
C LEU A 37 2.63 -22.56 8.49
N TYR A 38 3.30 -21.49 8.06
CA TYR A 38 3.17 -20.19 8.69
C TYR A 38 1.77 -19.61 8.48
N ASP A 39 1.17 -19.73 7.29
CA ASP A 39 -0.19 -19.24 7.04
C ASP A 39 -1.24 -19.99 7.88
N ARG A 40 -1.05 -21.31 8.05
CA ARG A 40 -1.89 -22.14 8.92
C ARG A 40 -1.76 -21.75 10.39
N ALA A 41 -0.52 -21.56 10.86
CA ALA A 41 -0.24 -21.10 12.21
C ALA A 41 -0.78 -19.68 12.44
N ARG A 42 -0.64 -18.79 11.46
CA ARG A 42 -1.13 -17.41 11.48
C ARG A 42 -2.65 -17.39 11.62
N THR A 43 -3.36 -18.14 10.79
CA THR A 43 -4.83 -18.20 10.79
C THR A 43 -5.36 -18.78 12.11
N ALA A 44 -4.70 -19.81 12.65
CA ALA A 44 -5.07 -20.40 13.92
C ALA A 44 -4.78 -19.48 15.12
N ALA A 45 -3.68 -18.71 15.08
CA ALA A 45 -3.18 -17.99 16.25
C ALA A 45 -3.48 -16.49 16.29
N MET A 46 -3.55 -15.79 15.15
CA MET A 46 -3.80 -14.34 15.08
C MET A 46 -5.30 -14.01 15.10
N THR A 47 -6.02 -14.55 16.08
CA THR A 47 -7.42 -14.20 16.34
C THR A 47 -7.51 -12.96 17.22
N SER A 48 -8.61 -12.21 17.14
CA SER A 48 -8.86 -11.02 18.00
C SER A 48 -8.68 -11.35 19.49
N ARG A 49 -9.15 -12.54 19.92
CA ARG A 49 -9.01 -13.04 21.29
C ARG A 49 -7.54 -13.22 21.69
N ASN A 50 -6.73 -13.87 20.86
CA ASN A 50 -5.32 -14.15 21.17
C ASN A 50 -4.46 -12.89 21.13
N ILE A 51 -4.75 -11.97 20.21
CA ILE A 51 -4.09 -10.66 20.14
C ILE A 51 -4.39 -9.88 21.43
N THR A 52 -5.67 -9.77 21.81
CA THR A 52 -6.10 -9.08 23.04
C THR A 52 -5.44 -9.70 24.28
N ALA A 53 -5.46 -11.03 24.40
CA ALA A 53 -4.80 -11.73 25.51
C ALA A 53 -3.28 -11.53 25.54
N GLY A 54 -2.63 -11.47 24.36
CA GLY A 54 -1.20 -11.16 24.24
C GLY A 54 -0.85 -9.75 24.70
N TRP A 55 -1.71 -8.77 24.42
CA TRP A 55 -1.57 -7.41 24.93
C TRP A 55 -1.77 -7.33 26.44
N SER A 56 -2.78 -8.01 27.00
CA SER A 56 -3.02 -8.06 28.44
C SER A 56 -1.87 -8.68 29.24
N LYS A 57 -1.06 -9.55 28.62
CA LYS A 57 0.16 -10.12 29.24
C LYS A 57 1.36 -9.17 29.19
N CYS A 58 1.39 -8.26 28.23
CA CYS A 58 2.44 -7.25 28.10
C CYS A 58 2.18 -6.03 29.00
N ASP A 59 0.92 -5.67 29.22
CA ASP A 59 0.56 -4.54 30.09
C ASP A 59 0.41 -5.00 31.54
N GLY A 60 1.42 -4.71 32.37
CA GLY A 60 1.36 -4.95 33.81
C GLY A 60 0.29 -4.08 34.49
N GLN A 61 -0.57 -4.74 35.29
CA GLN A 61 -1.63 -4.25 36.17
C GLN A 61 -2.95 -3.81 35.48
N ARG A 62 -4.04 -4.52 35.81
CA ARG A 62 -5.43 -4.09 35.57
C ARG A 62 -5.74 -2.90 36.48
N ASP A 63 -6.45 -1.89 35.97
CA ASP A 63 -7.00 -0.83 36.80
C ASP A 63 -8.17 -1.36 37.65
N VAL A 64 -8.54 -0.65 38.73
CA VAL A 64 -9.56 -1.08 39.70
C VAL A 64 -10.94 -1.36 39.10
N ASP A 65 -11.24 -0.75 37.94
CA ASP A 65 -12.51 -0.92 37.20
C ASP A 65 -12.44 -1.97 36.07
N GLY A 66 -11.32 -2.69 35.94
CA GLY A 66 -11.14 -3.70 34.89
C GLY A 66 -10.97 -3.15 33.47
N ILE A 67 -10.89 -1.82 33.31
CA ILE A 67 -10.62 -1.15 32.05
C ILE A 67 -9.11 -1.27 31.74
N MET A 68 -8.78 -1.77 30.54
CA MET A 68 -7.40 -1.79 30.06
C MET A 68 -6.94 -0.36 29.75
N VAL A 69 -6.30 0.30 30.71
CA VAL A 69 -5.63 1.58 30.49
C VAL A 69 -4.29 1.30 29.81
N LEU A 70 -4.26 1.44 28.47
CA LEU A 70 -3.03 1.27 27.68
C LEU A 70 -1.91 2.15 28.24
N LYS A 71 -0.77 1.56 28.64
CA LYS A 71 0.40 2.33 29.07
C LYS A 71 0.90 3.24 27.95
N SER A 72 1.58 4.33 28.32
CA SER A 72 2.07 5.35 27.36
C SER A 72 2.85 4.81 26.15
N PRO A 73 3.65 3.72 26.23
CA PRO A 73 4.32 3.16 25.06
C PRO A 73 3.35 2.49 24.09
N VAL A 74 2.31 1.80 24.59
CA VAL A 74 1.34 1.09 23.76
C VAL A 74 0.46 2.09 23.00
N LYS A 75 0.04 3.18 23.65
CA LYS A 75 -0.69 4.28 22.98
C LYS A 75 0.12 4.89 21.83
N ARG A 76 1.42 5.12 22.04
CA ARG A 76 2.32 5.65 21.00
C ARG A 76 2.47 4.70 19.82
N ILE A 77 2.60 3.40 20.09
CA ILE A 77 2.69 2.38 19.03
C ILE A 77 1.38 2.29 18.26
N ALA A 78 0.23 2.32 18.94
CA ALA A 78 -1.08 2.32 18.29
C ALA A 78 -1.26 3.52 17.37
N HIS A 79 -0.96 4.73 17.85
CA HIS A 79 -1.01 5.95 17.05
C HIS A 79 -0.01 5.92 15.87
N ALA A 80 1.19 5.40 16.07
CA ALA A 80 2.17 5.24 14.99
C ALA A 80 1.70 4.24 13.93
N ALA A 81 1.06 3.14 14.34
CA ALA A 81 0.50 2.15 13.44
C ALA A 81 -0.66 2.74 12.62
N GLU A 82 -1.59 3.45 13.27
CA GLU A 82 -2.70 4.15 12.62
C GLU A 82 -2.18 5.12 11.55
N LYS A 83 -1.20 5.95 11.90
CA LYS A 83 -0.56 6.88 10.95
C LYS A 83 0.10 6.14 9.78
N ALA A 84 0.85 5.07 10.06
CA ALA A 84 1.51 4.28 9.02
C ALA A 84 0.52 3.61 8.05
N PHE A 85 -0.63 3.13 8.56
CA PHE A 85 -1.67 2.57 7.71
C PHE A 85 -2.36 3.65 6.86
N ALA A 86 -2.63 4.83 7.42
CA ALA A 86 -3.17 5.96 6.67
C ALA A 86 -2.22 6.38 5.52
N ASP A 87 -0.93 6.53 5.82
CA ASP A 87 0.09 6.86 4.82
C ASP A 87 0.18 5.78 3.72
N HIS A 88 0.12 4.50 4.10
CA HIS A 88 0.13 3.39 3.14
C HIS A 88 -1.07 3.43 2.18
N VAL A 89 -2.28 3.70 2.68
CA VAL A 89 -3.50 3.78 1.85
C VAL A 89 -3.38 4.92 0.84
N ILE A 90 -2.89 6.09 1.27
CA ILE A 90 -2.66 7.24 0.38
C ILE A 90 -1.61 6.89 -0.70
N LEU A 91 -0.47 6.35 -0.29
CA LEU A 91 0.61 5.96 -1.22
C LEU A 91 0.15 4.91 -2.23
N HIS A 92 -0.59 3.89 -1.78
CA HIS A 92 -1.11 2.85 -2.66
C HIS A 92 -2.10 3.43 -3.68
N THR A 93 -2.96 4.36 -3.26
CA THR A 93 -3.91 5.05 -4.13
C THR A 93 -3.17 5.88 -5.19
N GLU A 94 -2.17 6.65 -4.78
CA GLU A 94 -1.40 7.52 -5.68
C GLU A 94 -0.57 6.70 -6.69
N ASN A 95 0.04 5.60 -6.25
CA ASN A 95 0.75 4.68 -7.13
C ASN A 95 -0.16 4.08 -8.20
N GLY A 96 -1.41 3.73 -7.84
CA GLY A 96 -2.42 3.28 -8.81
C GLY A 96 -2.73 4.35 -9.86
N ARG A 97 -2.92 5.59 -9.43
CA ARG A 97 -3.17 6.74 -10.31
C ARG A 97 -2.01 6.97 -11.29
N LEU A 98 -0.77 6.94 -10.79
CA LEU A 98 0.44 7.09 -11.62
C LEU A 98 0.60 5.96 -12.62
N LEU A 99 0.26 4.73 -12.25
CA LEU A 99 0.31 3.58 -13.15
C LEU A 99 -0.60 3.76 -14.36
N ILE A 100 -1.83 4.24 -14.14
CA ILE A 100 -2.79 4.55 -15.21
C ILE A 100 -2.21 5.62 -16.15
N GLN A 101 -1.69 6.71 -15.59
CA GLN A 101 -1.09 7.79 -16.39
C GLN A 101 0.13 7.34 -17.18
N ASN A 102 0.99 6.52 -16.58
CA ASN A 102 2.19 6.01 -17.24
C ASN A 102 1.83 5.07 -18.39
N ASN A 103 0.84 4.20 -18.19
CA ASN A 103 0.33 3.33 -19.24
C ASN A 103 -0.28 4.13 -20.40
N GLU A 104 -1.03 5.20 -20.10
CA GLU A 104 -1.56 6.11 -21.13
C GLU A 104 -0.45 6.84 -21.90
N LYS A 105 0.52 7.42 -21.19
CA LYS A 105 1.69 8.08 -21.83
C LYS A 105 2.48 7.12 -22.70
N ARG A 106 2.71 5.89 -22.23
CA ARG A 106 3.36 4.83 -23.00
C ARG A 106 2.54 4.48 -24.24
N SER A 107 1.23 4.37 -24.12
CA SER A 107 0.31 4.15 -25.25
C SER A 107 0.42 5.26 -26.30
N ARG A 108 0.38 6.53 -25.87
CA ARG A 108 0.56 7.71 -26.76
C ARG A 108 1.93 7.75 -27.43
N ARG A 109 3.01 7.34 -26.75
CA ARG A 109 4.35 7.27 -27.33
C ARG A 109 4.49 6.12 -28.34
N SER A 110 3.83 4.98 -28.06
CA SER A 110 3.89 3.80 -28.91
C SER A 110 3.05 3.91 -30.19
N ARG A 111 1.99 4.74 -30.17
CA ARG A 111 1.17 5.04 -31.34
C ARG A 111 1.67 6.35 -31.96
N PRO A 112 2.32 6.34 -33.14
CA PRO A 112 2.66 7.59 -33.82
C PRO A 112 1.37 8.38 -34.05
N ALA A 113 1.41 9.68 -33.73
CA ALA A 113 0.27 10.56 -33.92
C ALA A 113 -0.18 10.51 -35.39
N ARG A 114 -1.47 10.25 -35.63
CA ARG A 114 -2.05 10.42 -36.96
C ARG A 114 -1.93 11.90 -37.32
N LYS A 115 -1.14 12.22 -38.34
CA LYS A 115 -1.00 13.59 -38.84
C LYS A 115 -2.36 14.05 -39.39
N VAL A 116 -3.09 14.85 -38.61
CA VAL A 116 -4.35 15.49 -39.05
C VAL A 116 -3.98 16.82 -39.70
N GLY A 117 -3.80 16.79 -41.02
CA GLY A 117 -3.50 17.98 -41.83
C GLY A 117 -2.08 18.55 -41.67
N MET A 118 -1.73 19.47 -42.57
CA MET A 118 -0.53 20.31 -42.48
C MET A 118 -0.91 21.60 -41.74
N ALA A 119 -0.87 21.60 -40.40
CA ALA A 119 -0.97 22.84 -39.66
C ALA A 119 0.36 23.60 -39.78
N LYS A 120 0.37 24.71 -40.53
CA LYS A 120 1.52 25.62 -40.60
C LYS A 120 1.51 26.49 -39.34
N VAL A 121 2.52 26.34 -38.48
CA VAL A 121 2.72 27.23 -37.33
C VAL A 121 3.07 28.61 -37.90
N MET A 122 2.24 29.61 -37.59
CA MET A 122 2.48 30.99 -37.97
C MET A 122 3.28 31.68 -36.87
N SER A 123 4.30 32.45 -37.23
CA SER A 123 4.97 33.32 -36.27
C SER A 123 4.02 34.44 -35.83
N TYR A 124 4.31 35.05 -34.68
CA TYR A 124 3.54 36.20 -34.21
C TYR A 124 3.48 37.33 -35.25
N GLU A 125 4.58 37.53 -35.99
CA GLU A 125 4.65 38.50 -37.08
C GLU A 125 3.73 38.11 -38.25
N ASP A 126 3.67 36.83 -38.62
CA ASP A 126 2.78 36.36 -39.69
C ASP A 126 1.30 36.54 -39.34
N ILE A 127 0.96 36.45 -38.05
CA ILE A 127 -0.39 36.68 -37.54
C ILE A 127 -0.74 38.17 -37.63
N ILE A 128 0.16 39.05 -37.16
CA ILE A 128 -0.04 40.50 -37.21
C ILE A 128 -0.14 40.98 -38.66
N ASN A 129 0.76 40.53 -39.53
CA ASN A 129 0.80 40.96 -40.93
C ASN A 129 -0.47 40.53 -41.67
N ASN A 130 -1.00 39.33 -41.38
CA ASN A 130 -2.29 38.92 -41.94
C ASN A 130 -3.45 39.74 -41.39
N LEU A 131 -3.49 40.02 -40.10
CA LEU A 131 -4.54 40.86 -39.50
C LEU A 131 -4.52 42.27 -40.08
N SER A 132 -3.35 42.88 -40.24
CA SER A 132 -3.16 44.19 -40.86
C SER A 132 -3.57 44.19 -42.33
N SER A 133 -3.20 43.15 -43.08
CA SER A 133 -3.66 43.02 -44.47
C SER A 133 -5.17 42.82 -44.58
N LEU A 134 -5.80 42.14 -43.62
CA LEU A 134 -7.24 41.90 -43.61
C LEU A 134 -8.01 43.17 -43.26
N THR A 135 -7.56 43.92 -42.25
CA THR A 135 -8.19 45.18 -41.84
C THR A 135 -8.06 46.23 -42.94
N PHE A 136 -6.92 46.32 -43.61
CA PHE A 136 -6.75 47.22 -44.76
C PHE A 136 -7.68 46.84 -45.93
N ARG A 137 -7.90 45.54 -46.18
CA ARG A 137 -8.82 45.08 -47.24
C ARG A 137 -10.30 45.29 -46.91
N VAL A 138 -10.68 45.26 -45.63
CA VAL A 138 -12.08 45.38 -45.19
C VAL A 138 -12.49 46.84 -44.98
N PHE A 139 -11.56 47.71 -44.60
CA PHE A 139 -11.86 49.10 -44.22
C PHE A 139 -11.16 50.15 -45.10
N GLY A 140 -10.41 49.74 -46.13
CA GLY A 140 -9.67 50.62 -47.04
C GLY A 140 -10.31 50.80 -48.42
N GLN A 141 -11.60 51.16 -48.48
CA GLN A 141 -12.24 51.82 -49.64
C GLN A 141 -13.03 53.04 -49.17
#